data_AF-A0A932QMI2-F1
#
_entry.id   AF-A0A932QMI2-F1
#
_cell.length_a   1.000
_cell.length_b   1.000
_cell.length_c   1.000
_cell.angle_alpha   90.00
_cell.angle_beta   90.00
_cell.angle_gamma   90.00
#
_symmetry.space_group_name_H-M   'P 1'
#
loop_
_entity.id
_entity.type
_entity.pdbx_description
1 polymer ?
#
loop_
_entity_poly.entity_id
_entity_poly.type
_entity_poly.pdbx_seq_one_letter_code
_entity_poly.pdbx_strand_id
1 'polypeptide(L)'
;MKTEFQHRRDLVEVGKRIHQKGWISSTDGNFSVKLGDDRILTTPTGVHKGFLDEDDLIVVDMTGKRISGRLNPSSELALHLQCYRQRPDVNGVIHAHPTMCVAFSVAGIHLAQCLLPEVVFTLGSIPTADYAPPTTEEVPKSIEMPIREYDAVILERHGSVTVGKTIFDAYNTLERMEHAAEITYYARSLGGARPLTGTQVDELLKIRSGLGLPERRVTCNDCNACGKYGCSIGAVAARDSDDAPSAKLPEYGGPLRNDDRLVELITREVMAELRKFS
;
A
#
# COMPACT_ATOMS: atom_id res chain seq x y z
N MET A 1 -21.83 2.17 -20.09
CA MET A 1 -20.66 1.30 -19.88
C MET A 1 -19.56 1.78 -20.82
N LYS A 2 -18.29 1.84 -20.39
CA LYS A 2 -17.18 2.25 -21.27
C LYS A 2 -16.93 1.17 -22.34
N THR A 3 -16.44 1.59 -23.50
CA THR A 3 -15.97 0.68 -24.56
C THR A 3 -14.60 0.11 -24.20
N GLU A 4 -14.21 -1.01 -24.83
CA GLU A 4 -12.85 -1.57 -24.68
C GLU A 4 -11.77 -0.53 -25.03
N PHE A 5 -11.97 0.24 -26.11
CA PHE A 5 -11.05 1.30 -26.52
C PHE A 5 -10.85 2.36 -25.42
N GLN A 6 -11.94 2.78 -24.77
CA GLN A 6 -11.85 3.71 -23.64
C GLN A 6 -11.09 3.10 -22.45
N HIS A 7 -11.31 1.81 -22.17
CA HIS A 7 -10.58 1.10 -21.13
C HIS A 7 -9.09 0.95 -21.43
N ARG A 8 -8.71 0.74 -22.70
CA ARG A 8 -7.30 0.72 -23.14
C ARG A 8 -6.62 2.06 -22.85
N ARG A 9 -7.28 3.16 -23.22
CA ARG A 9 -6.81 4.52 -22.91
C ARG A 9 -6.64 4.77 -21.42
N ASP A 10 -7.62 4.36 -20.62
CA ASP A 10 -7.56 4.53 -19.17
C ASP A 10 -6.37 3.77 -18.56
N LEU A 11 -6.13 2.52 -18.97
CA LEU A 11 -5.01 1.70 -18.47
C LEU A 11 -3.65 2.29 -18.86
N VAL A 12 -3.50 2.77 -20.10
CA VAL A 12 -2.28 3.46 -20.55
C VAL A 12 -2.03 4.73 -19.72
N GLU A 13 -3.08 5.52 -19.48
CA GLU A 13 -2.99 6.73 -18.64
C GLU A 13 -2.60 6.39 -17.20
N VAL A 14 -3.19 5.36 -16.60
CA VAL A 14 -2.84 4.88 -15.27
C VAL A 14 -1.38 4.44 -15.21
N GLY A 15 -0.91 3.69 -16.22
CA GLY A 15 0.50 3.28 -16.31
C GLY A 15 1.47 4.46 -16.34
N LYS A 16 1.15 5.51 -17.11
CA LYS A 16 1.94 6.76 -17.14
C LYS A 16 2.00 7.43 -15.77
N ARG A 17 0.86 7.57 -15.08
CA ARG A 17 0.79 8.22 -13.77
C ARG A 17 1.53 7.46 -12.68
N ILE A 18 1.33 6.15 -12.59
CA ILE A 18 1.98 5.31 -11.58
C ILE A 18 3.51 5.32 -11.80
N HIS A 19 3.97 5.28 -13.06
CA HIS A 19 5.38 5.42 -13.37
C HIS A 19 5.95 6.80 -13.00
N GLN A 20 5.26 7.89 -13.36
CA GLN A 20 5.69 9.26 -13.03
C GLN A 20 5.81 9.49 -11.51
N LYS A 21 5.00 8.80 -10.72
CA LYS A 21 5.04 8.82 -9.24
C LYS A 21 6.10 7.88 -8.65
N GLY A 22 6.74 7.03 -9.45
CA GLY A 22 7.75 6.06 -8.99
C GLY A 22 7.18 4.86 -8.22
N TRP A 23 5.88 4.55 -8.38
CA TRP A 23 5.25 3.40 -7.71
C TRP A 23 5.41 2.07 -8.46
N ILE A 24 6.11 2.11 -9.59
CA ILE A 24 6.53 0.96 -10.39
C ILE A 24 7.89 1.28 -10.98
N SER A 25 8.71 0.25 -11.18
CA SER A 25 10.01 0.32 -11.82
C SER A 25 10.12 -0.70 -12.94
N SER A 26 10.57 -0.24 -14.11
CA SER A 26 10.79 -1.14 -15.25
C SER A 26 9.50 -1.91 -15.62
N THR A 27 9.56 -3.24 -15.64
CA THR A 27 8.48 -4.13 -16.09
C THR A 27 7.58 -4.64 -14.95
N ASP A 28 7.81 -4.20 -13.71
CA ASP A 28 7.01 -4.61 -12.55
C ASP A 28 5.58 -4.05 -12.59
N GLY A 29 4.78 -4.46 -11.60
CA GLY A 29 3.37 -4.09 -11.51
C GLY A 29 2.52 -4.70 -12.62
N ASN A 30 1.20 -4.60 -12.47
CA ASN A 30 0.23 -4.92 -13.51
C ASN A 30 -1.15 -4.35 -13.16
N PHE A 31 -1.92 -4.00 -14.18
CA PHE A 31 -3.22 -3.36 -14.05
C PHE A 31 -4.24 -4.07 -14.92
N SER A 32 -5.46 -4.21 -14.43
CA SER A 32 -6.54 -4.79 -15.23
C SER A 32 -7.89 -4.14 -14.97
N VAL A 33 -8.77 -4.27 -15.95
CA VAL A 33 -10.19 -3.91 -15.84
C VAL A 33 -11.09 -5.01 -16.36
N LYS A 34 -12.27 -5.15 -15.76
CA LYS A 34 -13.30 -6.09 -16.21
C LYS A 34 -13.94 -5.62 -17.51
N LEU A 35 -14.13 -6.53 -18.47
CA LEU A 35 -14.77 -6.27 -19.77
C LEU A 35 -16.03 -7.14 -19.93
N GLY A 36 -17.03 -6.88 -19.08
CA GLY A 36 -18.19 -7.77 -18.92
C GLY A 36 -17.95 -8.78 -17.79
N ASP A 37 -18.61 -9.94 -17.83
CA ASP A 37 -18.54 -10.92 -16.74
C ASP A 37 -17.53 -12.04 -16.96
N ASP A 38 -17.06 -12.24 -18.19
CA ASP A 38 -16.32 -13.41 -18.64
C ASP A 38 -14.86 -13.12 -19.02
N ARG A 39 -14.46 -11.84 -19.08
CA ARG A 39 -13.14 -11.43 -19.56
C ARG A 39 -12.65 -10.14 -18.92
N ILE A 40 -11.33 -9.96 -18.92
CA ILE A 40 -10.65 -8.77 -18.41
C ILE A 40 -9.61 -8.28 -19.42
N LEU A 41 -9.43 -6.97 -19.49
CA LEU A 41 -8.33 -6.30 -20.19
C LEU A 41 -7.19 -6.09 -19.20
N THR A 42 -5.97 -6.48 -19.54
CA THR A 42 -4.84 -6.40 -18.62
C THR A 42 -3.54 -6.01 -19.31
N THR A 43 -2.61 -5.47 -18.54
CA THR A 43 -1.25 -5.19 -18.99
C THR A 43 -0.46 -6.48 -19.23
N PRO A 44 0.42 -6.53 -20.24
CA PRO A 44 1.25 -7.69 -20.53
C PRO A 44 2.46 -7.81 -19.58
N THR A 45 3.04 -9.01 -19.53
CA THR A 45 4.35 -9.24 -18.91
C THR A 45 5.49 -8.64 -19.74
N GLY A 46 6.61 -8.30 -19.09
CA GLY A 46 7.85 -7.90 -19.77
C GLY A 46 7.85 -6.54 -20.47
N VAL A 47 6.78 -5.74 -20.33
CA VAL A 47 6.69 -4.39 -20.89
C VAL A 47 6.68 -3.35 -19.78
N HIS A 48 7.39 -2.25 -20.01
CA HIS A 48 7.45 -1.13 -19.09
C HIS A 48 6.10 -0.42 -19.00
N LYS A 49 5.46 -0.44 -17.82
CA LYS A 49 4.05 -0.02 -17.72
C LYS A 49 3.82 1.48 -17.94
N GLY A 50 4.85 2.30 -17.70
CA GLY A 50 4.83 3.73 -18.03
C GLY A 50 4.88 4.07 -19.53
N PHE A 51 5.22 3.10 -20.39
CA PHE A 51 5.39 3.28 -21.84
C PHE A 51 4.47 2.36 -22.65
N LEU A 52 3.38 1.90 -22.05
CA LEU A 52 2.39 1.08 -22.74
C LEU A 52 1.71 1.87 -23.85
N ASP A 53 1.53 1.23 -24.99
CA ASP A 53 0.55 1.63 -25.99
C ASP A 53 -0.74 0.81 -25.85
N GLU A 54 -1.84 1.33 -26.39
CA GLU A 54 -3.15 0.69 -26.32
C GLU A 54 -3.15 -0.72 -26.93
N ASP A 55 -2.31 -0.95 -27.95
CA ASP A 55 -2.14 -2.22 -28.66
C ASP A 55 -1.29 -3.26 -27.90
N ASP A 56 -0.58 -2.85 -26.84
CA ASP A 56 0.15 -3.77 -25.97
C ASP A 56 -0.79 -4.52 -25.02
N LEU A 57 -1.95 -3.93 -24.71
CA LEU A 57 -2.91 -4.50 -23.77
C LEU A 57 -3.56 -5.75 -24.34
N ILE A 58 -3.78 -6.73 -23.47
CA ILE A 58 -4.29 -8.05 -23.85
C ILE A 58 -5.65 -8.31 -23.18
N VAL A 59 -6.47 -9.13 -23.83
CA VAL A 59 -7.73 -9.60 -23.24
C VAL A 59 -7.55 -11.07 -22.85
N VAL A 60 -7.96 -11.41 -21.63
CA VAL A 60 -7.92 -12.77 -21.08
C VAL A 60 -9.30 -13.14 -20.52
N ASP A 61 -9.62 -14.42 -20.50
CA ASP A 61 -10.82 -14.91 -19.81
C ASP A 61 -10.62 -14.99 -18.28
N MET A 62 -11.68 -15.31 -17.54
CA MET A 62 -11.62 -15.48 -16.08
C MET A 62 -10.81 -16.70 -15.58
N THR A 63 -10.33 -17.54 -16.50
CA THR A 63 -9.36 -18.62 -16.23
C THR A 63 -7.91 -18.16 -16.40
N GLY A 64 -7.71 -16.98 -16.98
CA GLY A 64 -6.40 -16.39 -17.26
C GLY A 64 -5.85 -16.74 -18.66
N LYS A 65 -6.64 -17.41 -19.50
CA LYS A 65 -6.24 -17.74 -20.87
C LYS A 65 -6.40 -16.52 -21.78
N ARG A 66 -5.37 -16.23 -22.59
CA ARG A 66 -5.40 -15.14 -23.58
C ARG A 66 -6.48 -15.39 -24.64
N ILE A 67 -7.39 -14.44 -24.77
CA ILE A 67 -8.40 -14.37 -25.84
C ILE A 67 -7.84 -13.56 -27.01
N SER A 68 -7.25 -12.39 -26.76
CA SER A 68 -6.71 -11.50 -27.79
C SER A 68 -5.50 -10.69 -27.30
N GLY A 69 -4.78 -10.08 -28.26
CA GLY A 69 -3.53 -9.36 -28.02
C GLY A 69 -2.28 -10.18 -28.39
N ARG A 70 -1.19 -9.49 -28.74
CA ARG A 70 0.05 -10.12 -29.24
C ARG A 70 1.02 -10.58 -28.15
N LEU A 71 0.89 -10.02 -26.94
CA LEU A 71 1.79 -10.25 -25.82
C LEU A 71 1.25 -11.31 -24.86
N ASN A 72 2.05 -11.67 -23.86
CA ASN A 72 1.69 -12.68 -22.87
C ASN A 72 1.15 -12.04 -21.58
N PRO A 73 0.21 -12.70 -20.88
CA PRO A 73 -0.25 -12.24 -19.57
C PRO A 73 0.84 -12.11 -18.52
N SER A 74 0.62 -11.23 -17.54
CA SER A 74 1.45 -11.13 -16.34
C SER A 74 1.52 -12.49 -15.63
N SER A 75 2.68 -12.82 -15.08
CA SER A 75 2.87 -13.95 -14.17
C SER A 75 2.02 -13.82 -12.90
N GLU A 76 1.55 -12.62 -12.58
CA GLU A 76 0.74 -12.33 -11.39
C GLU A 76 -0.73 -12.08 -11.72
N LEU A 77 -1.18 -12.45 -12.93
CA LEU A 77 -2.58 -12.32 -13.31
C LEU A 77 -3.53 -13.04 -12.34
N ALA A 78 -3.08 -14.14 -11.72
CA ALA A 78 -3.86 -14.88 -10.72
C ALA A 78 -4.30 -14.00 -9.54
N LEU A 79 -3.50 -12.99 -9.18
CA LEU A 79 -3.82 -12.02 -8.13
C LEU A 79 -5.05 -11.16 -8.51
N HIS A 80 -5.10 -10.69 -9.75
CA HIS A 80 -6.22 -9.94 -10.29
C HIS A 80 -7.49 -10.79 -10.37
N LEU A 81 -7.36 -12.03 -10.87
CA LEU A 81 -8.48 -12.97 -10.96
C LEU A 81 -9.07 -13.28 -9.57
N GLN A 82 -8.23 -13.40 -8.55
CA GLN A 82 -8.69 -13.57 -7.18
C GLN A 82 -9.51 -12.35 -6.71
N CYS A 83 -9.04 -11.13 -6.97
CA CYS A 83 -9.79 -9.92 -6.62
C CYS A 83 -11.20 -9.93 -7.23
N TYR A 84 -11.31 -10.21 -8.53
CA TYR A 84 -12.62 -10.25 -9.22
C TYR A 84 -13.53 -11.38 -8.73
N ARG A 85 -12.98 -12.54 -8.34
CA ARG A 85 -13.77 -13.66 -7.79
C ARG A 85 -14.34 -13.33 -6.41
N GLN A 86 -13.55 -12.69 -5.57
CA GLN A 86 -13.94 -12.38 -4.20
C GLN A 86 -14.82 -11.12 -4.10
N ARG A 87 -14.74 -10.23 -5.09
CA ARG A 87 -15.42 -8.93 -5.10
C ARG A 87 -16.13 -8.64 -6.44
N PRO A 88 -17.41 -9.05 -6.57
CA PRO A 88 -18.20 -8.77 -7.78
C PRO A 88 -18.43 -7.28 -8.06
N ASP A 89 -18.26 -6.41 -7.07
CA ASP A 89 -18.39 -4.95 -7.19
C ASP A 89 -17.14 -4.26 -7.78
N VAL A 90 -16.02 -4.98 -7.89
CA VAL A 90 -14.75 -4.48 -8.40
C VAL A 90 -14.68 -4.66 -9.92
N ASN A 91 -14.32 -3.58 -10.64
CA ASN A 91 -14.04 -3.63 -12.07
C ASN A 91 -12.66 -3.11 -12.46
N GLY A 92 -11.85 -2.65 -11.51
CA GLY A 92 -10.47 -2.24 -11.72
C GLY A 92 -9.57 -2.75 -10.61
N VAL A 93 -8.42 -3.30 -10.98
CA VAL A 93 -7.41 -3.83 -10.06
C VAL A 93 -6.04 -3.33 -10.49
N ILE A 94 -5.27 -2.86 -9.52
CA ILE A 94 -3.89 -2.41 -9.70
C ILE A 94 -3.01 -3.15 -8.71
N HIS A 95 -2.03 -3.88 -9.24
CA HIS A 95 -0.86 -4.30 -8.51
C HIS A 95 0.30 -3.35 -8.83
N ALA A 96 0.87 -2.74 -7.80
CA ALA A 96 1.97 -1.78 -7.92
C ALA A 96 2.92 -1.91 -6.72
N HIS A 97 4.09 -1.29 -6.81
CA HIS A 97 5.15 -1.32 -5.79
C HIS A 97 5.37 0.10 -5.21
N PRO A 98 4.35 0.68 -4.54
CA PRO A 98 4.45 2.01 -3.92
C PRO A 98 5.58 2.05 -2.88
N THR A 99 6.50 3.00 -3.03
CA THR A 99 7.83 2.98 -2.40
C THR A 99 7.73 3.00 -0.88
N MET A 100 6.95 3.92 -0.31
CA MET A 100 6.80 4.04 1.13
C MET A 100 6.06 2.86 1.71
N CYS A 101 4.92 2.46 1.13
CA CYS A 101 4.19 1.26 1.54
C CYS A 101 5.09 0.02 1.60
N VAL A 102 5.91 -0.21 0.56
CA VAL A 102 6.85 -1.34 0.52
C VAL A 102 7.92 -1.19 1.60
N ALA A 103 8.49 0.01 1.78
CA ALA A 103 9.47 0.30 2.82
C ALA A 103 8.94 0.03 4.24
N PHE A 104 7.68 0.42 4.52
CA PHE A 104 7.00 0.09 5.78
C PHE A 104 6.88 -1.42 5.97
N SER A 105 6.49 -2.17 4.94
CA SER A 105 6.40 -3.63 5.02
C SER A 105 7.77 -4.29 5.28
N VAL A 106 8.83 -3.80 4.65
CA VAL A 106 10.20 -4.31 4.83
C VAL A 106 10.71 -4.02 6.24
N ALA A 107 10.33 -2.87 6.80
CA ALA A 107 10.64 -2.50 8.18
C ALA A 107 9.81 -3.26 9.24
N GLY A 108 8.85 -4.10 8.84
CA GLY A 108 7.94 -4.79 9.76
C GLY A 108 6.97 -3.83 10.45
N ILE A 109 6.60 -2.73 9.79
CA ILE A 109 5.73 -1.70 10.34
C ILE A 109 4.41 -1.68 9.57
N HIS A 110 3.32 -1.96 10.28
CA HIS A 110 1.97 -1.93 9.69
C HIS A 110 1.41 -0.49 9.57
N LEU A 111 0.69 -0.24 8.47
CA LEU A 111 -0.05 1.00 8.20
C LEU A 111 -1.51 0.95 8.71
N ALA A 112 -1.86 -0.01 9.56
CA ALA A 112 -3.20 -0.16 10.13
C ALA A 112 -3.55 0.92 11.17
N GLN A 113 -2.57 1.70 11.63
CA GLN A 113 -2.79 2.77 12.62
C GLN A 113 -3.70 3.87 12.06
N CYS A 114 -4.76 4.20 12.80
CA CYS A 114 -5.70 5.28 12.46
C CYS A 114 -5.05 6.65 12.70
N LEU A 115 -4.11 7.04 11.85
CA LEU A 115 -3.38 8.31 11.98
C LEU A 115 -4.09 9.46 11.26
N LEU A 116 -4.70 9.17 10.12
CA LEU A 116 -5.26 10.18 9.22
C LEU A 116 -6.79 9.99 9.11
N PRO A 117 -7.58 11.04 9.39
CA PRO A 117 -9.03 10.99 9.21
C PRO A 117 -9.45 10.58 7.80
N GLU A 118 -8.71 11.01 6.77
CA GLU A 118 -8.96 10.63 5.38
C GLU A 118 -8.87 9.12 5.16
N VAL A 119 -7.86 8.44 5.74
CA VAL A 119 -7.68 6.99 5.57
C VAL A 119 -8.84 6.25 6.23
N VAL A 120 -9.19 6.60 7.47
CA VAL A 120 -10.34 6.02 8.18
C VAL A 120 -11.63 6.24 7.39
N PHE A 121 -11.84 7.45 6.88
CA PHE A 121 -13.03 7.81 6.15
C PHE A 121 -13.13 7.13 4.77
N THR A 122 -12.02 6.95 4.06
CA THR A 122 -12.03 6.48 2.65
C THR A 122 -11.73 5.00 2.51
N LEU A 123 -10.72 4.49 3.23
CA LEU A 123 -10.19 3.13 3.14
C LEU A 123 -10.56 2.27 4.36
N GLY A 124 -10.84 2.90 5.50
CA GLY A 124 -10.94 2.21 6.79
C GLY A 124 -9.54 1.93 7.33
N SER A 125 -9.03 0.72 7.07
CA SER A 125 -7.65 0.31 7.38
C SER A 125 -6.91 -0.19 6.14
N ILE A 126 -5.58 -0.18 6.21
CA ILE A 126 -4.68 -0.72 5.18
C ILE A 126 -3.98 -1.95 5.78
N PRO A 127 -4.53 -3.17 5.60
CA PRO A 127 -3.89 -4.38 6.09
C PRO A 127 -2.62 -4.72 5.31
N THR A 128 -1.74 -5.47 5.95
CA THR A 128 -0.62 -6.18 5.31
C THR A 128 -0.98 -7.66 5.24
N ALA A 129 -1.00 -8.24 4.04
CA ALA A 129 -1.14 -9.67 3.83
C ALA A 129 0.17 -10.39 4.14
N ASP A 130 0.06 -11.63 4.64
CA ASP A 130 1.20 -12.48 4.96
C ASP A 130 2.13 -12.65 3.76
N TYR A 131 3.44 -12.75 4.04
CA TYR A 131 4.45 -13.01 3.02
C TYR A 131 4.14 -14.26 2.21
N ALA A 132 4.20 -14.11 0.88
CA ALA A 132 4.15 -15.18 -0.08
C ALA A 132 5.15 -14.90 -1.20
N PRO A 133 5.91 -15.90 -1.69
CA PRO A 133 6.85 -15.69 -2.78
C PRO A 133 6.13 -15.20 -4.06
N PRO A 134 6.60 -14.11 -4.71
CA PRO A 134 6.00 -13.60 -5.95
C PRO A 134 5.86 -14.66 -7.02
N THR A 135 4.89 -14.51 -7.93
CA THR A 135 4.60 -15.44 -9.04
C THR A 135 4.15 -16.86 -8.64
N THR A 136 3.90 -17.13 -7.36
CA THR A 136 3.36 -18.41 -6.88
C THR A 136 1.85 -18.35 -6.68
N GLU A 137 1.22 -19.52 -6.53
CA GLU A 137 -0.19 -19.62 -6.14
C GLU A 137 -0.47 -19.15 -4.71
N GLU A 138 0.56 -18.89 -3.90
CA GLU A 138 0.42 -18.45 -2.52
C GLU A 138 0.05 -16.97 -2.42
N VAL A 139 0.49 -16.14 -3.39
CA VAL A 139 0.18 -14.69 -3.42
C VAL A 139 -1.32 -14.42 -3.59
N PRO A 140 -2.06 -15.06 -4.52
CA PRO A 140 -3.51 -14.95 -4.56
C PRO A 140 -4.20 -15.46 -3.28
N LYS A 141 -3.65 -16.49 -2.61
CA LYS A 141 -4.22 -17.04 -1.37
C LYS A 141 -4.05 -16.08 -0.20
N SER A 142 -2.89 -15.42 -0.08
CA SER A 142 -2.63 -14.49 1.03
C SER A 142 -3.58 -13.29 1.04
N ILE A 143 -4.09 -12.88 -0.13
CA ILE A 143 -5.04 -11.77 -0.22
C ILE A 143 -6.52 -12.18 -0.14
N GLU A 144 -6.85 -13.48 -0.13
CA GLU A 144 -8.24 -13.96 -0.25
C GLU A 144 -9.16 -13.37 0.82
N MET A 145 -8.71 -13.38 2.07
CA MET A 145 -9.46 -12.83 3.19
C MET A 145 -9.47 -11.29 3.19
N PRO A 146 -8.32 -10.59 3.14
CA PRO A 146 -8.33 -9.12 3.22
C PRO A 146 -9.04 -8.47 2.02
N ILE A 147 -8.96 -9.01 0.81
CA ILE A 147 -9.58 -8.36 -0.37
C ILE A 147 -11.12 -8.34 -0.32
N ARG A 148 -11.74 -9.25 0.46
CA ARG A 148 -13.19 -9.25 0.70
C ARG A 148 -13.66 -8.00 1.45
N GLU A 149 -12.80 -7.41 2.25
CA GLU A 149 -13.16 -6.35 3.21
C GLU A 149 -12.48 -5.01 2.92
N TYR A 150 -11.29 -5.03 2.31
CA TYR A 150 -10.45 -3.85 2.09
C TYR A 150 -10.24 -3.58 0.60
N ASP A 151 -10.23 -2.30 0.25
CA ASP A 151 -9.96 -1.86 -1.12
C ASP A 151 -8.45 -1.68 -1.39
N ALA A 152 -7.63 -1.73 -0.35
CA ALA A 152 -6.17 -1.59 -0.40
C ALA A 152 -5.52 -2.63 0.51
N VAL A 153 -4.53 -3.36 -0.01
CA VAL A 153 -3.80 -4.39 0.73
C VAL A 153 -2.31 -4.28 0.39
N ILE A 154 -1.46 -4.20 1.42
CA ILE A 154 -0.01 -4.29 1.25
C ILE A 154 0.37 -5.77 1.19
N LEU A 155 1.25 -6.15 0.28
CA LEU A 155 1.84 -7.48 0.20
C LEU A 155 3.20 -7.42 0.89
N GLU A 156 3.38 -8.17 1.98
CA GLU A 156 4.61 -8.12 2.78
C GLU A 156 5.87 -8.30 1.91
N ARG A 157 6.79 -7.32 1.96
CA ARG A 157 8.08 -7.29 1.25
C ARG A 157 7.98 -7.43 -0.27
N HIS A 158 6.83 -7.09 -0.84
CA HIS A 158 6.58 -7.28 -2.26
C HIS A 158 6.01 -6.01 -2.92
N GLY A 159 4.82 -5.57 -2.51
CA GLY A 159 4.09 -4.53 -3.22
C GLY A 159 2.74 -4.25 -2.60
N SER A 160 1.75 -3.94 -3.43
CA SER A 160 0.38 -3.71 -2.99
C SER A 160 -0.63 -4.14 -4.05
N VAL A 161 -1.87 -4.34 -3.61
CA VAL A 161 -3.04 -4.49 -4.45
C VAL A 161 -4.07 -3.48 -4.04
N THR A 162 -4.62 -2.77 -5.02
CA THR A 162 -5.73 -1.85 -4.83
C THR A 162 -6.84 -2.13 -5.82
N VAL A 163 -8.09 -2.00 -5.38
CA VAL A 163 -9.27 -2.31 -6.17
C VAL A 163 -10.27 -1.16 -6.18
N GLY A 164 -11.14 -1.15 -7.18
CA GLY A 164 -12.18 -0.14 -7.30
C GLY A 164 -13.25 -0.48 -8.35
N LYS A 165 -14.32 0.31 -8.38
CA LYS A 165 -15.40 0.19 -9.36
C LYS A 165 -14.96 0.58 -10.77
N THR A 166 -13.87 1.33 -10.87
CA THR A 166 -13.16 1.68 -12.10
C THR A 166 -11.66 1.59 -11.85
N ILE A 167 -10.86 1.60 -12.92
CA ILE A 167 -9.40 1.64 -12.77
C ILE A 167 -8.90 2.93 -12.08
N PHE A 168 -9.59 4.05 -12.30
CA PHE A 168 -9.25 5.30 -11.62
C PHE A 168 -9.61 5.29 -10.15
N ASP A 169 -10.67 4.57 -9.74
CA ASP A 169 -10.95 4.36 -8.32
C ASP A 169 -9.84 3.55 -7.65
N ALA A 170 -9.38 2.47 -8.31
CA ALA A 170 -8.23 1.70 -7.83
C ALA A 170 -6.96 2.56 -7.76
N TYR A 171 -6.70 3.39 -8.77
CA TYR A 171 -5.55 4.32 -8.79
C TYR A 171 -5.62 5.33 -7.66
N ASN A 172 -6.79 5.94 -7.42
CA ASN A 172 -6.99 6.89 -6.32
C ASN A 172 -6.81 6.21 -4.96
N THR A 173 -7.18 4.94 -4.83
CA THR A 173 -6.91 4.13 -3.63
C THR A 173 -5.41 3.91 -3.43
N LEU A 174 -4.67 3.58 -4.48
CA LEU A 174 -3.20 3.46 -4.45
C LEU A 174 -2.53 4.78 -4.03
N GLU A 175 -2.95 5.89 -4.65
CA GLU A 175 -2.39 7.21 -4.35
C GLU A 175 -2.61 7.60 -2.88
N ARG A 176 -3.82 7.38 -2.34
CA ARG A 176 -4.11 7.65 -0.92
C ARG A 176 -3.31 6.76 0.01
N MET A 177 -3.19 5.47 -0.32
CA MET A 177 -2.45 4.51 0.49
C MET A 177 -0.97 4.89 0.59
N GLU A 178 -0.34 5.27 -0.53
CA GLU A 178 1.06 5.72 -0.52
C GLU A 178 1.22 7.06 0.22
N HIS A 179 0.33 8.02 -0.04
CA HIS A 179 0.39 9.31 0.64
C HIS A 179 0.24 9.17 2.17
N ALA A 180 -0.59 8.24 2.63
CA ALA A 180 -0.70 7.91 4.05
C ALA A 180 0.60 7.33 4.62
N ALA A 181 1.30 6.50 3.86
CA ALA A 181 2.61 5.96 4.23
C ALA A 181 3.66 7.08 4.31
N GLU A 182 3.73 7.98 3.32
CA GLU A 182 4.61 9.15 3.31
C GLU A 182 4.40 10.04 4.54
N ILE A 183 3.15 10.43 4.82
CA ILE A 183 2.84 11.25 6.00
C ILE A 183 3.23 10.53 7.28
N THR A 184 2.95 9.23 7.39
CA THR A 184 3.29 8.43 8.56
C THR A 184 4.80 8.40 8.80
N TYR A 185 5.59 8.27 7.73
CA TYR A 185 7.04 8.32 7.82
C TYR A 185 7.52 9.68 8.33
N TYR A 186 7.09 10.78 7.69
CA TYR A 186 7.49 12.12 8.10
C TYR A 186 7.05 12.44 9.54
N ALA A 187 5.84 12.05 9.96
CA ALA A 187 5.37 12.25 11.32
C ALA A 187 6.27 11.54 12.35
N ARG A 188 6.67 10.29 12.06
CA ARG A 188 7.59 9.53 12.92
C ARG A 188 8.98 10.15 12.94
N SER A 189 9.49 10.62 11.81
CA SER A 189 10.78 11.33 11.72
C SER A 189 10.79 12.66 12.48
N LEU A 190 9.64 13.32 12.61
CA LEU A 190 9.46 14.54 13.41
C LEU A 190 9.32 14.25 14.93
N GLY A 191 9.40 12.99 15.35
CA GLY A 191 9.37 12.58 16.76
C GLY A 191 8.08 11.96 17.25
N GLY A 192 7.08 11.72 16.37
CA GLY A 192 5.93 10.89 16.75
C GLY A 192 4.72 10.96 15.82
N ALA A 193 4.07 9.80 15.66
CA ALA A 193 2.78 9.65 15.00
C ALA A 193 1.70 9.44 16.08
N ARG A 194 0.79 10.40 16.25
CA ARG A 194 -0.29 10.35 17.25
C ARG A 194 -1.57 9.80 16.62
N PRO A 195 -2.03 8.58 16.99
CA PRO A 195 -3.29 8.04 16.48
C PRO A 195 -4.51 8.85 16.90
N LEU A 196 -5.53 8.80 16.06
CA LEU A 196 -6.89 9.21 16.42
C LEU A 196 -7.39 8.34 17.58
N THR A 197 -8.21 8.92 18.45
CA THR A 197 -8.87 8.15 19.51
C THR A 197 -10.03 7.33 18.94
N GLY A 198 -10.47 6.30 19.67
CA GLY A 198 -11.66 5.52 19.28
C GLY A 198 -12.89 6.38 19.04
N THR A 199 -13.14 7.40 19.89
CA THR A 199 -14.26 8.34 19.72
C THR A 199 -14.15 9.14 18.42
N GLN A 200 -12.95 9.60 18.05
CA GLN A 200 -12.73 10.32 16.79
C GLN A 200 -12.97 9.41 15.58
N VAL A 201 -12.54 8.14 15.66
CA VAL A 201 -12.81 7.13 14.62
C VAL A 201 -14.32 6.90 14.48
N ASP A 202 -15.04 6.71 15.59
CA ASP A 202 -16.49 6.50 15.59
C ASP A 202 -17.26 7.69 15.00
N GLU A 203 -16.84 8.92 15.29
CA GLU A 203 -17.40 10.13 14.71
C GLU A 203 -17.22 10.17 13.19
N LEU A 204 -16.03 9.82 12.68
CA LEU A 204 -15.76 9.75 11.25
C LEU A 204 -16.63 8.70 10.55
N LEU A 205 -16.79 7.53 11.16
CA LEU A 205 -17.64 6.46 10.63
C LEU A 205 -19.13 6.86 10.63
N LYS A 206 -19.59 7.59 11.66
CA LYS A 206 -20.95 8.14 11.71
C LYS A 206 -21.18 9.19 10.62
N ILE A 207 -20.24 10.11 10.40
CA ILE A 207 -20.32 11.11 9.33
C ILE A 207 -20.44 10.41 7.98
N ARG A 208 -19.60 9.39 7.73
CA ARG A 208 -19.64 8.60 6.50
C ARG A 208 -21.00 7.91 6.29
N SER A 209 -21.53 7.28 7.34
CA SER A 209 -22.85 6.62 7.32
C SER A 209 -23.97 7.63 7.03
N GLY A 210 -23.92 8.82 7.64
CA GLY A 210 -24.87 9.91 7.39
C GLY A 210 -24.86 10.44 5.95
N LEU A 211 -23.75 10.25 5.23
CA LEU A 211 -23.62 10.56 3.80
C LEU A 211 -24.11 9.42 2.89
N GLY A 212 -24.61 8.31 3.43
CA GLY A 212 -25.09 7.15 2.67
C GLY A 212 -23.98 6.36 1.99
N LEU A 213 -22.72 6.50 2.45
CA LEU A 213 -21.58 5.78 1.89
C LEU A 213 -21.46 4.37 2.51
N PRO A 214 -20.99 3.35 1.76
CA PRO A 214 -20.84 1.99 2.28
C PRO A 214 -19.94 1.93 3.52
N GLU A 215 -20.24 1.02 4.44
CA GLU A 215 -19.43 0.81 5.65
C GLU A 215 -17.97 0.49 5.32
N ARG A 216 -17.07 0.93 6.20
CA ARG A 216 -15.63 0.64 6.12
C ARG A 216 -15.20 -0.10 7.36
N ARG A 217 -14.40 -1.14 7.16
CA ARG A 217 -13.81 -1.88 8.26
C ARG A 217 -12.53 -1.20 8.72
N VAL A 218 -12.42 -1.03 10.03
CA VAL A 218 -11.22 -0.53 10.69
C VAL A 218 -10.69 -1.68 11.56
N THR A 219 -9.45 -2.09 11.35
CA THR A 219 -8.77 -3.05 12.23
C THR A 219 -8.26 -2.38 13.50
N CYS A 220 -8.58 -2.99 14.66
CA CYS A 220 -8.07 -2.55 15.96
C CYS A 220 -6.71 -3.17 16.33
N ASN A 221 -6.26 -4.24 15.63
CA ASN A 221 -4.96 -4.85 15.90
C ASN A 221 -3.83 -3.88 15.51
N ASP A 222 -2.91 -3.64 16.44
CA ASP A 222 -1.69 -2.83 16.27
C ASP A 222 -1.91 -1.34 15.94
N CYS A 223 -3.15 -0.85 16.05
CA CYS A 223 -3.47 0.55 15.73
C CYS A 223 -3.06 1.54 16.83
N ASN A 224 -2.86 1.07 18.07
CA ASN A 224 -2.59 1.84 19.29
C ASN A 224 -3.56 3.03 19.56
N ALA A 225 -4.64 3.16 18.79
CA ALA A 225 -5.69 4.18 18.94
C ALA A 225 -6.49 3.97 20.24
N CYS A 226 -6.53 2.73 20.72
CA CYS A 226 -7.35 2.29 21.84
C CYS A 226 -6.49 2.09 23.10
N GLY A 227 -5.73 3.11 23.49
CA GLY A 227 -5.07 3.12 24.80
C GLY A 227 -6.08 3.08 25.95
N LYS A 228 -5.90 2.12 26.87
CA LYS A 228 -6.53 1.95 28.20
C LYS A 228 -8.05 1.67 28.29
N TYR A 229 -8.84 1.81 27.23
CA TYR A 229 -10.30 1.61 27.31
C TYR A 229 -10.90 0.74 26.19
N GLY A 230 -10.24 -0.40 25.88
CA GLY A 230 -10.84 -1.58 25.25
C GLY A 230 -11.69 -1.37 23.99
N CYS A 231 -11.10 -1.59 22.80
CA CYS A 231 -11.88 -1.80 21.58
C CYS A 231 -12.63 -3.14 21.67
N SER A 232 -13.97 -3.12 21.59
CA SER A 232 -14.84 -4.31 21.70
C SER A 232 -15.01 -5.08 20.37
N ILE A 233 -14.15 -4.85 19.38
CA ILE A 233 -14.23 -5.50 18.07
C ILE A 233 -13.04 -6.45 17.91
N GLY A 234 -13.25 -7.70 18.35
CA GLY A 234 -12.45 -8.87 17.97
C GLY A 234 -11.01 -8.90 18.48
N ALA A 235 -10.82 -9.34 19.72
CA ALA A 235 -9.53 -9.74 20.24
C ALA A 235 -8.94 -10.90 19.41
N VAL A 236 -7.86 -10.65 18.69
CA VAL A 236 -6.86 -11.69 18.44
C VAL A 236 -5.81 -11.47 19.50
N ALA A 237 -5.63 -12.48 20.35
CA ALA A 237 -4.81 -12.43 21.55
C ALA A 237 -3.47 -11.73 21.29
N ALA A 238 -3.22 -10.66 22.03
CA ALA A 238 -1.87 -10.21 22.29
C ALA A 238 -1.08 -11.43 22.75
N ARG A 239 -0.08 -11.85 21.99
CA ARG A 239 0.96 -12.69 22.56
C ARG A 239 1.66 -11.80 23.57
N ASP A 240 1.58 -12.17 24.84
CA ASP A 240 2.28 -11.51 25.93
C ASP A 240 3.75 -11.35 25.54
N SER A 241 4.13 -10.13 25.20
CA SER A 241 5.52 -9.75 25.02
C SER A 241 6.08 -9.32 26.38
N ASP A 242 6.14 -10.27 27.30
CA ASP A 242 6.95 -10.14 28.52
C ASP A 242 8.46 -10.37 28.25
N ASP A 243 8.85 -10.57 26.99
CA ASP A 243 10.24 -10.61 26.53
C ASP A 243 10.60 -9.42 25.62
N ALA A 244 10.12 -8.23 25.93
CA ALA A 244 10.82 -7.03 25.49
C ALA A 244 12.09 -6.90 26.35
N PRO A 245 13.32 -7.08 25.82
CA PRO A 245 14.50 -6.74 26.59
C PRO A 245 14.36 -5.28 26.97
N SER A 246 14.35 -4.99 28.27
CA SER A 246 14.35 -3.62 28.77
C SER A 246 15.61 -2.94 28.23
N ALA A 247 15.47 -2.22 27.12
CA ALA A 247 16.51 -1.38 26.59
C ALA A 247 16.66 -0.23 27.58
N LYS A 248 17.50 -0.43 28.60
CA LYS A 248 18.08 0.69 29.34
C LYS A 248 18.71 1.60 28.30
N LEU A 249 18.26 2.85 28.26
CA LEU A 249 18.95 3.91 27.56
C LEU A 249 20.43 3.82 27.96
N PRO A 250 21.38 3.75 27.01
CA PRO A 250 22.78 3.72 27.37
C PRO A 250 23.12 5.04 28.06
N GLU A 251 23.59 4.95 29.31
CA GLU A 251 24.33 6.04 29.94
C GLU A 251 25.59 6.27 29.11
N TYR A 252 25.62 7.38 28.36
CA TYR A 252 26.80 7.79 27.61
C TYR A 252 27.88 8.29 28.58
N GLY A 253 28.71 7.35 29.03
CA GLY A 253 29.89 7.60 29.87
C GLY A 253 31.10 6.77 29.45
N GLY A 254 31.25 6.46 28.15
CA GLY A 254 32.37 5.69 27.59
C GLY A 254 33.12 6.46 26.50
N PRO A 255 34.42 6.15 26.26
CA PRO A 255 35.24 6.89 25.31
C PRO A 255 34.72 6.77 23.87
N LEU A 256 34.66 7.93 23.18
CA LEU A 256 34.13 8.11 21.82
C LEU A 256 34.72 7.11 20.82
N ARG A 257 33.86 6.54 19.96
CA ARG A 257 34.29 5.65 18.86
C ARG A 257 35.01 6.48 17.79
N ASN A 258 35.85 5.82 16.99
CA ASN A 258 36.68 6.48 15.96
C ASN A 258 35.89 7.36 14.98
N ASP A 259 34.62 7.03 14.72
CA ASP A 259 33.76 7.81 13.82
C ASP A 259 33.31 9.14 14.44
N ASP A 260 33.11 9.19 15.77
CA ASP A 260 32.72 10.41 16.48
C ASP A 260 33.88 11.42 16.51
N ARG A 261 35.13 10.93 16.60
CA ARG A 261 36.34 11.76 16.49
C ARG A 261 36.47 12.39 15.11
N LEU A 262 36.07 11.69 14.05
CA LEU A 262 36.12 12.21 12.69
C LEU A 262 35.06 13.32 12.51
N VAL A 263 33.86 13.11 13.03
CA VAL A 263 32.78 14.11 13.02
C VAL A 263 33.18 15.36 13.81
N GLU A 264 33.79 15.22 14.99
CA GLU A 264 34.32 16.36 15.77
C GLU A 264 35.42 17.11 15.02
N LEU A 265 36.34 16.40 14.36
CA LEU A 265 37.42 17.01 13.60
C LEU A 265 36.88 17.82 12.42
N ILE A 266 35.97 17.24 11.64
CA ILE A 266 35.34 17.92 10.49
C ILE A 266 34.54 19.13 10.99
N THR A 267 33.77 18.98 12.06
CA THR A 267 32.98 20.08 12.64
C THR A 267 33.87 21.22 13.10
N ARG A 268 35.00 20.92 13.76
CA ARG A 268 35.96 21.93 14.20
C ARG A 268 36.61 22.66 13.03
N GLU A 269 37.01 21.94 11.98
CA GLU A 269 37.63 22.50 10.78
C GLU A 269 36.67 23.46 10.07
N VAL A 270 35.42 23.03 9.87
CA VAL A 270 34.36 23.84 9.24
C VAL A 270 34.07 25.10 10.05
N MET A 271 33.94 24.98 11.38
CA MET A 271 33.67 26.13 12.24
C MET A 271 34.86 27.11 12.32
N ALA A 272 36.10 26.64 12.16
CA ALA A 272 37.27 27.50 12.08
C ALA A 272 37.33 28.29 10.77
N GLU A 273 36.96 27.67 9.64
CA GLU A 273 36.88 28.37 8.36
C GLU A 273 35.76 29.41 8.33
N LEU A 274 34.58 29.09 8.86
CA LEU A 274 33.47 30.05 8.92
C LEU A 274 33.82 31.32 9.72
N ARG A 275 34.71 31.22 10.72
CA ARG A 275 35.19 32.38 11.50
C ARG A 275 36.19 33.27 10.75
N LYS A 276 36.72 32.83 9.61
CA LYS A 276 37.58 33.69 8.77
C LYS A 276 36.78 34.65 7.89
N PHE A 277 35.46 34.42 7.80
CA PHE A 277 34.52 35.25 7.03
C PHE A 277 33.62 36.13 7.91
N SER A 278 33.88 36.17 9.23
CA SER A 278 33.19 37.00 10.22
C SER A 278 34.09 38.11 10.78
#